data_AF-A0A960MJQ4-F1
#
_entry.id   AF-A0A960MJQ4-F1
#
_cell.length_a   1.000
_cell.length_b   1.000
_cell.length_c   1.000
_cell.angle_alpha   90.00
_cell.angle_beta   90.00
_cell.angle_gamma   90.00
#
_symmetry.space_group_name_H-M   'P 1'
#
loop_
_entity.id
_entity.type
_entity.pdbx_description
1 polymer ?
#
loop_
_entity_poly.entity_id
_entity_poly.type
_entity_poly.pdbx_seq_one_letter_code
_entity_poly.pdbx_strand_id
1 'polypeptide(L)'
;CELLAVTISKENPLAAPFVDAVNTFYGRPDLPIGVPKDAPHRDSKYLELAEAKADDGQALRYPRDVGIDGGQKLEDAVSLIRKTLAAAPDRSVSIVQVGLAVNLAQLLDSKPDDHSPLDGPALIRKKVKRLSVMAGAFATIDANNRYLEANVRNHVASMQKLARDWPAEVPAIWSGFEIGIAVTYPRESIAQDFSYAKHHPVREAYLLHSGPEHDRPC
;
A
#
# COMPACT_ATOMS: atom_id res chain seq x y z
N CYS A 1 -5.00 6.63 -15.47
CA CYS A 1 -3.71 6.53 -14.73
C CYS A 1 -3.19 5.12 -14.89
N GLU A 2 -1.89 4.92 -14.77
CA GLU A 2 -1.24 3.61 -14.81
C GLU A 2 -0.64 3.33 -13.43
N LEU A 3 -0.82 2.11 -12.91
CA LEU A 3 -0.21 1.68 -11.66
C LEU A 3 1.14 1.05 -12.00
N LEU A 4 2.24 1.67 -11.55
CA LEU A 4 3.59 1.27 -11.95
C LEU A 4 4.19 0.16 -11.06
N ALA A 5 3.86 0.17 -9.77
CA ALA A 5 4.36 -0.78 -8.78
C ALA A 5 3.51 -0.71 -7.51
N VAL A 6 3.53 -1.78 -6.70
CA VAL A 6 2.94 -1.81 -5.35
C VAL A 6 4.04 -2.15 -4.35
N THR A 7 4.13 -1.39 -3.25
CA THR A 7 5.03 -1.76 -2.14
C THR A 7 4.25 -1.98 -0.86
N ILE A 8 4.67 -2.99 -0.11
CA ILE A 8 4.09 -3.36 1.18
C ILE A 8 4.85 -2.62 2.28
N SER A 9 4.15 -2.19 3.33
CA SER A 9 4.71 -1.37 4.41
C SER A 9 4.65 -2.02 5.80
N LYS A 10 4.27 -3.30 5.87
CA LYS A 10 4.23 -4.14 7.08
C LYS A 10 4.68 -5.54 6.74
N GLU A 11 5.39 -6.18 7.65
CA GLU A 11 5.81 -7.56 7.46
C GLU A 11 4.62 -8.51 7.66
N ASN A 12 4.39 -9.36 6.65
CA ASN A 12 3.52 -10.52 6.70
C ASN A 12 3.83 -11.40 5.47
N PRO A 13 4.15 -12.70 5.63
CA PRO A 13 4.49 -13.59 4.50
C PRO A 13 3.40 -13.68 3.42
N LEU A 14 2.14 -13.48 3.79
CA LEU A 14 1.00 -13.55 2.87
C LEU A 14 0.66 -12.21 2.21
N ALA A 15 1.31 -11.11 2.58
CA ALA A 15 1.00 -9.79 2.02
C ALA A 15 1.31 -9.70 0.53
N ALA A 16 2.51 -10.11 0.09
CA ALA A 16 2.88 -10.10 -1.32
C ALA A 16 2.07 -11.10 -2.17
N PRO A 17 1.89 -12.37 -1.73
CA PRO A 17 0.97 -13.30 -2.38
C PRO A 17 -0.46 -12.74 -2.55
N PHE A 18 -1.00 -12.06 -1.53
CA PHE A 18 -2.33 -11.49 -1.62
C PHE A 18 -2.40 -10.29 -2.57
N VAL A 19 -1.39 -9.42 -2.57
CA VAL A 19 -1.29 -8.30 -3.52
C VAL A 19 -1.23 -8.81 -4.95
N ASP A 20 -0.42 -9.84 -5.22
CA ASP A 20 -0.36 -10.49 -6.52
C ASP A 20 -1.71 -11.08 -6.92
N ALA A 21 -2.34 -11.88 -6.03
CA ALA A 21 -3.65 -12.45 -6.27
C ALA A 21 -4.71 -11.38 -6.68
N VAL A 22 -4.71 -10.22 -6.02
CA VAL A 22 -5.60 -9.10 -6.37
C VAL A 22 -5.21 -8.48 -7.71
N ASN A 23 -3.93 -8.25 -7.97
CA ASN A 23 -3.47 -7.66 -9.22
C ASN A 23 -3.75 -8.59 -10.41
N THR A 24 -3.44 -9.88 -10.30
CA THR A 24 -3.77 -10.93 -11.25
C THR A 24 -5.27 -10.98 -11.53
N PHE A 25 -6.12 -10.94 -10.49
CA PHE A 25 -7.58 -10.90 -10.65
C PHE A 25 -8.06 -9.71 -11.48
N TYR A 26 -7.41 -8.55 -11.36
CA TYR A 26 -7.72 -7.34 -12.13
C TYR A 26 -6.90 -7.19 -13.43
N GLY A 27 -6.30 -8.28 -13.93
CA GLY A 27 -5.60 -8.31 -15.22
C GLY A 27 -4.23 -7.65 -15.21
N ARG A 28 -3.56 -7.61 -14.06
CA ARG A 28 -2.21 -7.04 -13.88
C ARG A 28 -1.24 -8.05 -13.22
N PRO A 29 -1.07 -9.27 -13.77
CA PRO A 29 -0.25 -10.30 -13.14
C PRO A 29 1.22 -9.90 -13.00
N ASP A 30 1.76 -9.17 -13.98
CA ASP A 30 3.18 -8.79 -13.99
C ASP A 30 3.47 -7.48 -13.21
N LEU A 31 2.52 -6.98 -12.42
CA LEU A 31 2.71 -5.73 -11.70
C LEU A 31 3.79 -5.89 -10.62
N PRO A 32 4.88 -5.10 -10.64
CA PRO A 32 5.96 -5.28 -9.68
C PRO A 32 5.51 -5.07 -8.22
N ILE A 33 5.92 -6.00 -7.35
CA ILE A 33 5.63 -5.98 -5.91
C ILE A 33 6.94 -5.90 -5.12
N GLY A 34 7.01 -4.92 -4.21
CA GLY A 34 8.14 -4.72 -3.33
C GLY A 34 7.79 -5.00 -1.87
N VAL A 35 8.65 -5.76 -1.18
CA VAL A 35 8.47 -6.09 0.25
C VAL A 35 9.33 -5.19 1.14
N PRO A 36 8.82 -4.77 2.31
CA PRO A 36 9.56 -3.86 3.18
C PRO A 36 10.75 -4.57 3.83
N LYS A 37 11.75 -3.79 4.24
CA LYS A 37 12.78 -4.21 5.19
C LYS A 37 12.54 -3.54 6.53
N ASP A 38 12.79 -4.26 7.62
CA ASP A 38 12.74 -3.74 9.00
C ASP A 38 11.40 -3.04 9.32
N ALA A 39 10.29 -3.60 8.83
CA ALA A 39 8.96 -3.05 9.08
C ALA A 39 8.23 -3.85 10.17
N PRO A 40 7.34 -3.22 10.96
CA PRO A 40 6.57 -3.96 11.95
C PRO A 40 5.75 -5.09 11.33
N HIS A 41 5.81 -6.28 11.94
CA HIS A 41 4.92 -7.38 11.62
C HIS A 41 3.47 -7.04 11.96
N ARG A 42 2.52 -7.50 11.14
CA ARG A 42 1.09 -7.38 11.44
C ARG A 42 0.30 -8.56 10.92
N ASP A 43 -0.49 -9.15 11.81
CA ASP A 43 -1.47 -10.16 11.45
C ASP A 43 -2.65 -9.55 10.69
N SER A 44 -3.25 -10.34 9.80
CA SER A 44 -4.39 -9.93 9.00
C SER A 44 -5.50 -10.95 9.06
N LYS A 45 -6.74 -10.46 9.02
CA LYS A 45 -7.95 -11.29 8.98
C LYS A 45 -8.26 -11.86 7.59
N TYR A 46 -7.58 -11.38 6.54
CA TYR A 46 -7.95 -11.68 5.16
C TYR A 46 -6.78 -12.14 4.28
N LEU A 47 -5.53 -12.04 4.74
CA LEU A 47 -4.39 -12.43 3.90
C LEU A 47 -4.35 -13.94 3.64
N GLU A 48 -4.97 -14.76 4.50
CA GLU A 48 -5.17 -16.21 4.27
C GLU A 48 -5.94 -16.52 2.98
N LEU A 49 -6.68 -15.55 2.42
CA LEU A 49 -7.29 -15.70 1.11
C LEU A 49 -6.25 -15.99 0.01
N ALA A 50 -4.99 -15.57 0.17
CA ALA A 50 -3.91 -15.92 -0.76
C ALA A 50 -3.60 -17.44 -0.83
N GLU A 51 -4.13 -18.21 0.11
CA GLU A 51 -4.02 -19.67 0.18
C GLU A 51 -5.36 -20.39 -0.03
N ALA A 52 -6.46 -19.63 -0.14
CA ALA A 52 -7.78 -20.20 -0.34
C ALA A 52 -7.79 -21.11 -1.57
N LYS A 53 -8.42 -22.28 -1.44
CA LYS A 53 -8.55 -23.24 -2.53
C LYS A 53 -9.84 -23.01 -3.32
N ALA A 54 -9.78 -23.34 -4.60
CA ALA A 54 -10.95 -23.42 -5.46
C ALA A 54 -11.87 -24.57 -5.00
N ASP A 55 -13.06 -24.65 -5.58
CA ASP A 55 -14.06 -25.67 -5.22
C ASP A 55 -13.54 -27.11 -5.44
N ASP A 56 -12.54 -27.30 -6.31
CA ASP A 56 -11.86 -28.58 -6.56
C ASP A 56 -10.84 -28.99 -5.46
N GLY A 57 -10.51 -28.07 -4.55
CA GLY A 57 -9.53 -28.27 -3.49
C GLY A 57 -8.07 -28.36 -3.94
N GLN A 58 -7.79 -28.31 -5.24
CA GLN A 58 -6.45 -28.50 -5.82
C GLN A 58 -5.81 -27.17 -6.17
N ALA A 59 -6.52 -26.33 -6.94
CA ALA A 59 -6.00 -25.04 -7.38
C ALA A 59 -6.17 -23.95 -6.30
N LEU A 60 -5.32 -22.92 -6.37
CA LEU A 60 -5.60 -21.68 -5.65
C LEU A 60 -6.86 -21.03 -6.23
N ARG A 61 -7.74 -20.59 -5.35
CA ARG A 61 -8.95 -19.83 -5.70
C ARG A 61 -8.59 -18.54 -6.44
N TYR A 62 -7.52 -17.89 -6.00
CA TYR A 62 -6.99 -16.70 -6.62
C TYR A 62 -5.61 -17.03 -7.22
N PRO A 63 -5.51 -17.13 -8.55
CA PRO A 63 -4.23 -17.35 -9.22
C PRO A 63 -3.22 -16.25 -8.85
N ARG A 64 -1.98 -16.68 -8.62
CA ARG A 64 -0.83 -15.84 -8.30
C ARG A 64 0.45 -16.62 -8.61
N ASP A 65 1.53 -15.93 -8.95
CA ASP A 65 2.85 -16.52 -9.18
C ASP A 65 3.86 -16.16 -8.06
N VAL A 66 3.56 -15.14 -7.26
CA VAL A 66 4.29 -14.82 -6.03
C VAL A 66 4.00 -15.89 -4.98
N GLY A 67 5.00 -16.71 -4.69
CA GLY A 67 4.97 -17.77 -3.68
C GLY A 67 5.02 -17.26 -2.22
N ILE A 68 4.71 -18.15 -1.27
CA ILE A 68 4.78 -17.88 0.18
C ILE A 68 6.21 -18.15 0.71
N ASP A 69 6.94 -19.05 0.06
CA ASP A 69 8.22 -19.58 0.53
C ASP A 69 9.44 -19.08 -0.26
N GLY A 70 9.45 -17.80 -0.67
CA GLY A 70 10.68 -17.16 -1.17
C GLY A 70 11.31 -17.75 -2.44
N GLY A 71 10.59 -18.59 -3.20
CA GLY A 71 11.08 -19.16 -4.46
C GLY A 71 11.38 -18.09 -5.53
N GLN A 72 10.65 -16.97 -5.49
CA GLN A 72 11.10 -15.71 -6.05
C GLN A 72 11.60 -14.85 -4.90
N LYS A 73 12.86 -14.42 -4.97
CA LYS A 73 13.38 -13.35 -4.11
C LYS A 73 12.64 -12.06 -4.50
N LEU A 74 11.56 -11.77 -3.77
CA LEU A 74 10.79 -10.54 -3.97
C LEU A 74 11.72 -9.33 -3.85
N GLU A 75 11.47 -8.33 -4.70
CA GLU A 75 12.30 -7.13 -4.71
C GLU A 75 12.09 -6.35 -3.40
N ASP A 76 13.16 -5.77 -2.88
CA ASP A 76 13.08 -4.80 -1.79
C ASP A 76 12.22 -3.61 -2.22
N ALA A 77 11.26 -3.20 -1.39
CA ALA A 77 10.39 -2.06 -1.64
C ALA A 77 11.15 -0.78 -2.01
N VAL A 78 12.28 -0.48 -1.35
CA VAL A 78 13.08 0.73 -1.64
C VAL A 78 13.78 0.59 -2.99
N SER A 79 14.36 -0.58 -3.28
CA SER A 79 14.93 -0.87 -4.61
C SER A 79 13.89 -0.70 -5.70
N LEU A 80 12.70 -1.28 -5.51
CA LEU A 80 11.63 -1.20 -6.50
C LEU A 80 11.15 0.23 -6.71
N ILE A 81 11.00 1.02 -5.64
CA ILE A 81 10.65 2.44 -5.77
C ILE A 81 11.73 3.18 -6.56
N ARG A 82 13.01 2.97 -6.24
CA ARG A 82 14.13 3.63 -6.93
C ARG A 82 14.18 3.25 -8.41
N LYS A 83 14.09 1.96 -8.73
CA LYS A 83 13.99 1.42 -10.10
C LYS A 83 12.83 2.04 -10.88
N THR A 84 11.63 2.08 -10.27
CA THR A 84 10.42 2.62 -10.88
C THR A 84 10.56 4.12 -11.16
N LEU A 85 11.06 4.89 -10.19
CA LEU A 85 11.29 6.32 -10.37
C LEU A 85 12.37 6.62 -11.41
N ALA A 86 13.47 5.87 -11.40
CA ALA A 86 14.57 6.06 -12.34
C ALA A 86 14.13 5.89 -13.80
N ALA A 87 13.31 4.87 -14.06
CA ALA A 87 12.78 4.57 -15.40
C ALA A 87 11.69 5.55 -15.87
N ALA A 88 11.00 6.22 -14.96
CA ALA A 88 9.91 7.12 -15.29
C ALA A 88 10.41 8.48 -15.85
N PRO A 89 9.60 9.17 -16.70
CA PRO A 89 9.88 10.55 -17.07
C PRO A 89 9.95 11.48 -15.85
N ASP A 90 10.71 12.56 -15.97
CA ASP A 90 10.85 13.54 -14.88
C ASP A 90 9.48 14.17 -14.54
N ARG A 91 9.23 14.37 -13.24
CA ARG A 91 7.98 14.94 -12.68
C ARG A 91 6.69 14.27 -13.16
N SER A 92 6.72 12.96 -13.42
CA SER A 92 5.57 12.20 -13.92
C SER A 92 4.89 11.31 -12.86
N VAL A 93 5.62 10.87 -11.83
CA VAL A 93 5.12 9.84 -10.90
C VAL A 93 4.37 10.48 -9.73
N SER A 94 3.16 10.01 -9.45
CA SER A 94 2.47 10.31 -8.18
C SER A 94 2.62 9.14 -7.23
N ILE A 95 3.08 9.38 -6.00
CA ILE A 95 3.20 8.35 -4.97
C ILE A 95 1.95 8.41 -4.09
N VAL A 96 1.35 7.25 -3.81
CA VAL A 96 0.18 7.11 -2.94
C VAL A 96 0.58 6.28 -1.73
N GLN A 97 0.64 6.92 -0.57
CA GLN A 97 0.95 6.30 0.72
C GLN A 97 -0.33 6.10 1.53
N VAL A 98 -0.74 4.85 1.68
CA VAL A 98 -1.94 4.43 2.44
C VAL A 98 -1.60 3.45 3.57
N GLY A 99 -0.36 3.46 4.02
CA GLY A 99 0.17 2.59 5.08
C GLY A 99 1.29 3.25 5.86
N LEU A 100 2.12 2.46 6.52
CA LEU A 100 3.25 3.00 7.30
C LEU A 100 4.27 3.65 6.37
N ALA A 101 4.91 4.72 6.84
CA ALA A 101 5.87 5.45 6.06
C ALA A 101 7.27 4.84 5.97
N VAL A 102 7.44 3.56 6.33
CA VAL A 102 8.75 2.90 6.44
C VAL A 102 9.51 2.94 5.12
N ASN A 103 8.88 2.54 4.01
CA ASN A 103 9.53 2.53 2.69
C ASN A 103 9.95 3.93 2.22
N LEU A 104 9.10 4.95 2.44
CA LEU A 104 9.44 6.32 2.05
C LEU A 104 10.49 6.95 2.97
N ALA A 105 10.48 6.61 4.27
CA ALA A 105 11.52 7.00 5.21
C ALA A 105 12.89 6.42 4.81
N GLN A 106 12.93 5.14 4.44
CA GLN A 106 14.14 4.49 3.95
C GLN A 106 14.55 5.00 2.56
N LEU A 107 13.59 5.31 1.68
CA LEU A 107 13.86 5.96 0.41
C LEU A 107 14.58 7.31 0.64
N LEU A 108 14.13 8.13 1.59
CA LEU A 108 14.78 9.39 1.93
C LEU A 108 16.23 9.22 2.41
N ASP A 109 16.58 8.08 3.01
CA ASP A 109 17.96 7.75 3.41
C ASP A 109 18.77 7.05 2.32
N SER A 110 18.11 6.57 1.26
CA SER A 110 18.73 5.77 0.22
C SER A 110 19.84 6.52 -0.51
N LYS A 111 20.94 5.82 -0.75
CA LYS A 111 22.09 6.29 -1.52
C LYS A 111 21.91 5.95 -3.00
N PRO A 112 22.75 6.51 -3.89
CA PRO A 112 22.85 6.03 -5.27
C PRO A 112 23.00 4.51 -5.33
N ASP A 113 22.43 3.90 -6.35
CA ASP A 113 22.44 2.46 -6.59
C ASP A 113 22.50 2.16 -8.09
N ASP A 114 22.40 0.89 -8.46
CA ASP A 114 22.49 0.44 -9.85
C ASP A 114 21.35 0.98 -10.73
N HIS A 115 20.24 1.42 -10.13
CA HIS A 115 19.11 2.00 -10.86
C HIS A 115 19.27 3.49 -11.13
N SER A 116 19.93 4.23 -10.23
CA SER A 116 20.08 5.68 -10.34
C SER A 116 21.30 6.22 -9.59
N PRO A 117 22.08 7.13 -10.21
CA PRO A 117 23.18 7.82 -9.54
C PRO A 117 22.70 8.87 -8.52
N LEU A 118 21.40 9.12 -8.43
CA LEU A 118 20.81 10.06 -7.48
C LEU A 118 20.49 9.37 -6.15
N ASP A 119 20.75 10.06 -5.04
CA ASP A 119 20.21 9.68 -3.75
C ASP A 119 18.68 9.82 -3.71
N GLY A 120 18.05 9.32 -2.65
CA GLY A 120 16.60 9.35 -2.49
C GLY A 120 15.98 10.74 -2.69
N PRO A 121 16.40 11.76 -1.92
CA PRO A 121 15.85 13.10 -2.05
C PRO A 121 16.03 13.71 -3.44
N ALA A 122 17.19 13.54 -4.08
CA ALA A 122 17.41 14.03 -5.45
C ALA A 122 16.56 13.27 -6.48
N LEU A 123 16.39 11.96 -6.33
CA LEU A 123 15.54 11.15 -7.19
C LEU A 123 14.06 11.56 -7.06
N ILE A 124 13.59 11.78 -5.82
CA ILE A 124 12.24 12.29 -5.54
C ILE A 124 12.02 13.63 -6.25
N ARG A 125 12.92 14.60 -6.06
CA ARG A 125 12.83 15.92 -6.71
C ARG A 125 12.73 15.84 -8.23
N LYS A 126 13.51 14.93 -8.82
CA LYS A 126 13.56 14.79 -10.27
C LYS A 126 12.33 14.09 -10.84
N LYS A 127 11.83 13.04 -10.18
CA LYS A 127 10.88 12.08 -10.76
C LYS A 127 9.45 12.24 -10.25
N VAL A 128 9.28 12.68 -9.01
CA VAL A 128 7.98 12.71 -8.35
C VAL A 128 7.25 14.01 -8.65
N LYS A 129 6.03 13.87 -9.15
CA LYS A 129 5.08 14.96 -9.37
C LYS A 129 4.45 15.43 -8.07
N ARG A 130 4.02 14.48 -7.24
CA ARG A 130 3.35 14.72 -5.95
C ARG A 130 3.33 13.45 -5.10
N LEU A 131 3.20 13.64 -3.80
CA LEU A 131 2.92 12.61 -2.81
C LEU A 131 1.51 12.81 -2.25
N SER A 132 0.72 11.75 -2.18
CA SER A 132 -0.56 11.70 -1.47
C SER A 132 -0.39 10.81 -0.25
N VAL A 133 -0.67 11.33 0.96
CA VAL A 133 -0.46 10.63 2.23
C VAL A 133 -1.79 10.52 2.98
N MET A 134 -2.27 9.31 3.22
CA MET A 134 -3.35 9.07 4.18
C MET A 134 -2.72 8.89 5.57
N ALA A 135 -2.75 9.95 6.37
CA ALA A 135 -2.21 9.97 7.72
C ALA A 135 -2.64 11.22 8.49
N GLY A 136 -2.63 11.11 9.82
CA GLY A 136 -2.87 12.22 10.73
C GLY A 136 -4.35 12.56 10.91
N ALA A 137 -4.60 13.54 11.75
CA ALA A 137 -5.92 14.12 11.99
C ALA A 137 -5.73 15.62 12.19
N PHE A 138 -6.32 16.43 11.32
CA PHE A 138 -6.13 17.89 11.31
C PHE A 138 -7.37 18.64 11.80
N ALA A 139 -8.38 17.91 12.27
CA ALA A 139 -9.57 18.42 12.94
C ALA A 139 -9.83 17.67 14.26
N THR A 140 -10.74 18.22 15.08
CA THR A 140 -11.28 17.51 16.24
C THR A 140 -12.09 16.30 15.78
N ILE A 141 -11.75 15.10 16.26
CA ILE A 141 -12.46 13.86 15.95
C ILE A 141 -13.20 13.40 17.22
N ASP A 142 -14.53 13.32 17.21
CA ASP A 142 -15.34 12.83 18.35
C ASP A 142 -14.93 13.45 19.71
N ALA A 143 -14.86 14.79 19.76
CA ALA A 143 -14.38 15.58 20.91
C ALA A 143 -12.91 15.35 21.33
N ASN A 144 -12.11 14.67 20.50
CA ASN A 144 -10.68 14.45 20.71
C ASN A 144 -9.83 15.34 19.79
N ASN A 145 -9.10 16.29 20.40
CA ASN A 145 -8.15 17.18 19.71
C ASN A 145 -6.75 16.58 19.51
N ARG A 146 -6.52 15.35 19.99
CA ARG A 146 -5.24 14.63 19.91
C ARG A 146 -5.44 13.22 19.35
N TYR A 147 -6.25 13.10 18.32
CA TYR A 147 -6.53 11.81 17.71
C TYR A 147 -5.25 11.16 17.17
N LEU A 148 -4.95 9.95 17.64
CA LEU A 148 -3.77 9.19 17.24
C LEU A 148 -4.12 8.27 16.07
N GLU A 149 -3.97 8.80 14.85
CA GLU A 149 -4.22 8.08 13.60
C GLU A 149 -3.26 6.86 13.46
N ALA A 150 -3.75 5.79 12.85
CA ALA A 150 -3.11 4.47 12.82
C ALA A 150 -1.78 4.44 12.04
N ASN A 151 -1.69 5.06 10.86
CA ASN A 151 -0.46 5.12 10.07
C ASN A 151 0.63 5.94 10.76
N VAL A 152 0.25 6.96 11.54
CA VAL A 152 1.19 7.72 12.39
C VAL A 152 1.63 6.89 13.61
N ARG A 153 0.70 6.46 14.47
CA ARG A 153 1.04 5.89 15.78
C ARG A 153 1.73 4.54 15.71
N ASN A 154 1.43 3.74 14.68
CA ASN A 154 1.99 2.39 14.55
C ASN A 154 3.45 2.41 14.09
N HIS A 155 3.96 3.55 13.60
CA HIS A 155 5.39 3.72 13.34
C HIS A 155 5.78 5.21 13.31
N VAL A 156 5.80 5.84 14.50
CA VAL A 156 6.00 7.28 14.66
C VAL A 156 7.31 7.77 14.01
N ALA A 157 8.39 6.98 14.13
CA ALA A 157 9.71 7.38 13.62
C ALA A 157 9.72 7.59 12.10
N SER A 158 9.12 6.68 11.32
CA SER A 158 9.09 6.82 9.85
C SER A 158 8.17 7.96 9.42
N MET A 159 7.05 8.16 10.11
CA MET A 159 6.13 9.25 9.78
C MET A 159 6.72 10.62 10.12
N GLN A 160 7.40 10.74 11.26
CA GLN A 160 8.14 11.96 11.61
C GLN A 160 9.23 12.26 10.58
N LYS A 161 9.97 11.25 10.14
CA LYS A 161 10.99 11.42 9.10
C LYS A 161 10.37 11.87 7.79
N LEU A 162 9.31 11.21 7.33
CA LEU A 162 8.60 11.62 6.11
C LEU A 162 8.13 13.07 6.20
N ALA A 163 7.49 13.47 7.30
CA ALA A 163 6.97 14.82 7.47
C ALA A 163 8.07 15.89 7.53
N ARG A 164 9.23 15.60 8.12
CA ARG A 164 10.33 16.56 8.25
C ARG A 164 11.23 16.65 7.02
N ASP A 165 11.53 15.51 6.41
CA ASP A 165 12.63 15.39 5.45
C ASP A 165 12.14 15.33 3.99
N TRP A 166 10.83 15.24 3.75
CA TRP A 166 10.29 15.25 2.38
C TRP A 166 10.66 16.56 1.65
N PRO A 167 11.16 16.50 0.40
CA PRO A 167 11.54 17.71 -0.35
C PRO A 167 10.37 18.69 -0.48
N ALA A 168 10.54 19.90 0.06
CA ALA A 168 9.50 20.92 0.13
C ALA A 168 8.98 21.39 -1.25
N GLU A 169 9.81 21.28 -2.28
CA GLU A 169 9.46 21.58 -3.67
C GLU A 169 8.59 20.52 -4.35
N VAL A 170 8.46 19.33 -3.76
CA VAL A 170 7.60 18.25 -4.25
C VAL A 170 6.31 18.23 -3.42
N PRO A 171 5.15 18.62 -3.98
CA PRO A 171 3.91 18.74 -3.22
C PRO A 171 3.53 17.44 -2.49
N ALA A 172 3.33 17.54 -1.19
CA ALA A 172 2.77 16.49 -0.35
C ALA A 172 1.36 16.88 0.10
N ILE A 173 0.36 16.10 -0.30
CA ILE A 173 -1.04 16.28 0.07
C ILE A 173 -1.35 15.30 1.20
N TRP A 174 -1.71 15.83 2.36
CA TRP A 174 -2.11 15.05 3.53
C TRP A 174 -3.62 14.91 3.56
N SER A 175 -4.09 13.66 3.60
CA SER A 175 -5.49 13.28 3.78
C SER A 175 -5.66 12.75 5.20
N GLY A 176 -6.18 13.60 6.09
CA GLY A 176 -6.41 13.27 7.49
C GLY A 176 -7.60 12.34 7.71
N PHE A 177 -7.68 11.77 8.90
CA PHE A 177 -8.74 10.86 9.34
C PHE A 177 -10.15 11.45 9.18
N GLU A 178 -10.31 12.76 9.39
CA GLU A 178 -11.57 13.50 9.21
C GLU A 178 -12.17 13.34 7.80
N ILE A 179 -11.33 13.22 6.77
CA ILE A 179 -11.81 13.00 5.40
C ILE A 179 -12.36 11.59 5.25
N GLY A 180 -11.66 10.60 5.82
CA GLY A 180 -12.07 9.20 5.74
C GLY A 180 -13.43 8.94 6.38
N ILE A 181 -13.70 9.52 7.54
CA ILE A 181 -15.01 9.39 8.20
C ILE A 181 -16.12 10.20 7.53
N ALA A 182 -15.78 11.26 6.79
CA ALA A 182 -16.74 12.05 6.04
C ALA A 182 -17.11 11.41 4.69
N VAL A 183 -16.24 10.57 4.14
CA VAL A 183 -16.43 9.88 2.86
C VAL A 183 -16.30 8.37 3.09
N THR A 184 -17.39 7.76 3.53
CA THR A 184 -17.40 6.31 3.79
C THR A 184 -17.68 5.52 2.51
N TYR A 185 -16.98 4.41 2.33
CA TYR A 185 -17.28 3.45 1.27
C TYR A 185 -18.55 2.66 1.66
N PRO A 186 -19.59 2.67 0.80
CA PRO A 186 -20.89 2.12 1.16
C PRO A 186 -20.86 0.59 1.15
N ARG A 187 -21.38 -0.03 2.21
CA ARG A 187 -21.53 -1.49 2.30
C ARG A 187 -22.44 -2.04 1.20
N GLU A 188 -23.40 -1.24 0.71
CA GLU A 188 -24.25 -1.66 -0.41
C GLU A 188 -23.42 -1.95 -1.66
N SER A 189 -22.36 -1.18 -1.92
CA SER A 189 -21.45 -1.44 -3.04
C SER A 189 -20.73 -2.78 -2.88
N ILE A 190 -20.21 -3.08 -1.68
CA ILE A 190 -19.60 -4.40 -1.37
C ILE A 190 -20.61 -5.55 -1.60
N ALA A 191 -21.88 -5.34 -1.28
CA ALA A 191 -22.92 -6.35 -1.45
C ALA A 191 -23.33 -6.56 -2.92
N GLN A 192 -23.42 -5.48 -3.70
CA GLN A 192 -24.06 -5.47 -5.03
C GLN A 192 -23.04 -5.39 -6.17
N ASP A 193 -22.05 -4.52 -6.10
CA ASP A 193 -21.18 -4.20 -7.24
C ASP A 193 -20.08 -5.23 -7.47
N PHE A 194 -19.78 -6.05 -6.46
CA PHE A 194 -18.77 -7.11 -6.52
C PHE A 194 -19.37 -8.50 -6.79
N SER A 195 -20.68 -8.60 -7.05
CA SER A 195 -21.36 -9.88 -7.24
C SER A 195 -21.10 -10.53 -8.60
N TYR A 196 -20.38 -9.86 -9.51
CA TYR A 196 -20.03 -10.39 -10.82
C TYR A 196 -19.05 -11.57 -10.76
N ALA A 197 -18.38 -11.78 -9.62
CA ALA A 197 -17.58 -12.97 -9.35
C ALA A 197 -18.06 -13.64 -8.07
N LYS A 198 -18.29 -14.96 -8.13
CA LYS A 198 -18.68 -15.78 -6.96
C LYS A 198 -17.69 -15.58 -5.80
N HIS A 199 -16.41 -15.66 -6.13
CA HIS A 199 -15.28 -15.43 -5.23
C HIS A 199 -14.54 -14.16 -5.66
N HIS A 200 -14.98 -13.01 -5.16
CA HIS A 200 -14.33 -11.75 -5.46
C HIS A 200 -13.32 -11.41 -4.35
N PRO A 201 -12.01 -11.28 -4.63
CA PRO A 201 -10.99 -11.16 -3.57
C PRO A 201 -11.15 -9.92 -2.70
N VAL A 202 -11.47 -8.77 -3.28
CA VAL A 202 -11.73 -7.53 -2.52
C VAL A 202 -12.96 -7.65 -1.61
N ARG A 203 -14.07 -8.19 -2.13
CA ARG A 203 -15.29 -8.41 -1.35
C ARG A 203 -15.07 -9.39 -0.20
N GLU A 204 -14.48 -10.54 -0.47
CA GLU A 204 -14.19 -11.53 0.58
C GLU A 204 -13.25 -10.95 1.64
N ALA A 205 -12.18 -10.25 1.24
CA ALA A 205 -11.26 -9.61 2.16
C ALA A 205 -11.93 -8.52 3.01
N TYR A 206 -12.80 -7.71 2.40
CA TYR A 206 -13.59 -6.72 3.10
C TYR A 206 -14.48 -7.36 4.16
N LEU A 207 -15.23 -8.41 3.80
CA LEU A 207 -16.15 -9.10 4.70
C LEU A 207 -15.41 -9.79 5.86
N LEU A 208 -14.26 -10.41 5.61
CA LEU A 208 -13.41 -10.97 6.66
C LEU A 208 -12.86 -9.89 7.61
N HIS A 209 -12.53 -8.72 7.09
CA HIS A 209 -12.01 -7.62 7.91
C HIS A 209 -13.09 -6.91 8.73
N SER A 210 -14.23 -6.62 8.10
CA SER A 210 -15.22 -5.61 8.51
C SER A 210 -16.60 -6.17 8.83
N GLY A 211 -16.93 -7.35 8.31
CA GLY A 211 -18.30 -7.83 8.23
C GLY A 211 -19.17 -7.04 7.22
N PRO A 212 -20.45 -7.42 7.07
CA PRO A 212 -21.36 -6.86 6.06
C PRO A 212 -22.12 -5.59 6.52
N GLU A 213 -22.12 -5.28 7.81
CA GLU A 213 -23.14 -4.40 8.40
C GLU A 213 -22.77 -2.91 8.46
N HIS A 214 -21.55 -2.52 8.07
CA HIS A 214 -21.10 -1.13 8.26
C HIS A 214 -20.37 -0.58 7.04
N ASP A 215 -20.68 0.68 6.72
CA ASP A 215 -19.87 1.50 5.84
C ASP A 215 -18.50 1.73 6.47
N ARG A 216 -17.47 1.86 5.63
CA ARG A 216 -16.09 1.99 6.10
C ARG A 216 -15.51 3.35 5.77
N PRO A 217 -14.85 4.03 6.73
CA PRO A 217 -14.05 5.20 6.41
C PRO A 217 -13.02 4.89 5.32
N CYS A 218 -12.88 5.80 4.34
CA CYS A 218 -11.90 5.69 3.25
C CYS A 218 -10.50 6.18 3.63
#